data_AF-A0A9W8LSG6-F1
#
_entry.id   AF-A0A9W8LSG6-F1
#
_cell.length_a   1.000
_cell.length_b   1.000
_cell.length_c   1.000
_cell.angle_alpha   90.00
_cell.angle_beta   90.00
_cell.angle_gamma   90.00
#
_symmetry.space_group_name_H-M   'P 1'
#
loop_
_entity.id
_entity.type
_entity.pdbx_description
1 polymer ?
#
loop_
_entity_poly.entity_id
_entity_poly.type
_entity_poly.pdbx_seq_one_letter_code
_entity_poly.pdbx_strand_id
1 'polypeptide(L)'
;MWHRTQKPPPGNPRSLSFLASAQLRLVFIRFTSVVHFAESMDFLKPVFESGRIDFEGQSLASSLSTLLIACAGAVALAAGFVLQRLDVCFYAYALCIAATYAVVLPPWPFFRRHPLVWLPRKARGLASGASSSSAQSRRTLVEDVSDDDSC
;
A
#
# COMPACT_ATOMS: atom_id res chain seq x y z
N MET A 1 -37.71 -24.75 60.78
CA MET A 1 -36.33 -24.32 60.44
C MET A 1 -36.39 -23.68 59.05
N TRP A 2 -36.84 -22.43 58.96
CA TRP A 2 -37.06 -21.74 57.68
C TRP A 2 -35.89 -20.79 57.42
N HIS A 3 -35.15 -21.03 56.35
CA HIS A 3 -34.08 -20.16 55.88
C HIS A 3 -34.69 -18.83 55.41
N ARG A 4 -34.44 -17.79 56.20
CA ARG A 4 -34.81 -16.40 55.92
C ARG A 4 -34.02 -15.96 54.69
N THR A 5 -34.68 -15.93 53.53
CA THR A 5 -34.12 -15.34 52.32
C THR A 5 -34.03 -13.83 52.54
N GLN A 6 -32.81 -13.32 52.73
CA GLN A 6 -32.55 -11.89 52.80
C GLN A 6 -32.82 -11.32 51.40
N LYS A 7 -33.92 -10.59 51.24
CA LYS A 7 -34.21 -9.86 50.00
C LYS A 7 -33.09 -8.84 49.78
N PRO A 8 -32.34 -8.88 48.67
CA PRO A 8 -31.24 -7.95 48.47
C PRO A 8 -31.77 -6.51 48.48
N PRO A 9 -30.98 -5.55 49.01
CA PRO A 9 -31.39 -4.15 49.07
C PRO A 9 -31.67 -3.62 47.65
N PRO A 10 -32.66 -2.72 47.48
CA PRO A 10 -32.92 -2.11 46.19
C PRO A 10 -31.68 -1.29 45.77
N GLY A 11 -30.93 -1.83 44.81
CA GLY A 11 -29.78 -1.14 44.22
C GLY A 11 -30.24 0.12 43.49
N ASN A 12 -29.70 1.27 43.86
CA ASN A 12 -30.05 2.55 43.27
C ASN A 12 -29.65 2.56 41.77
N PRO A 13 -30.60 2.64 40.82
CA PRO A 13 -30.32 2.51 39.38
C PRO A 13 -29.44 3.65 38.84
N ARG A 14 -29.31 4.74 39.60
CA ARG A 14 -28.54 5.92 39.22
C ARG A 14 -27.02 5.70 39.27
N SER A 15 -26.51 4.86 40.17
CA SER A 15 -25.06 4.57 40.25
C SER A 15 -24.56 3.81 39.02
N LEU A 16 -25.33 2.83 38.58
CA LEU A 16 -24.99 1.99 37.42
C LEU A 16 -25.04 2.78 36.09
N SER A 17 -25.93 3.77 35.96
CA SER A 17 -25.97 4.62 34.77
C SER A 17 -24.82 5.63 34.71
N PHE A 18 -24.36 6.17 35.84
CA PHE A 18 -23.17 7.02 35.89
C PHE A 18 -21.89 6.24 35.55
N LEU A 19 -21.77 5.01 36.04
CA LEU A 19 -20.62 4.15 35.74
C LEU A 19 -20.62 3.68 34.28
N ALA A 20 -21.77 3.28 33.73
CA ALA A 20 -21.87 2.89 32.32
C ALA A 20 -21.60 4.07 31.36
N SER A 21 -22.12 5.27 31.67
CA SER A 21 -21.86 6.47 30.87
C SER A 21 -20.42 6.97 30.98
N ALA A 22 -19.79 6.84 32.14
CA ALA A 22 -18.36 7.15 32.31
C ALA A 22 -17.46 6.17 31.54
N GLN A 23 -17.77 4.86 31.57
CA GLN A 23 -17.05 3.85 30.80
C GLN A 23 -17.18 4.08 29.29
N LEU A 24 -18.40 4.37 28.81
CA LEU A 24 -18.64 4.66 27.40
C LEU A 24 -17.90 5.93 26.95
N ARG A 25 -17.84 6.96 27.81
CA ARG A 25 -17.08 8.19 27.56
C ARG A 25 -15.57 7.94 27.51
N LEU A 26 -15.02 7.11 28.39
CA LEU A 26 -13.59 6.77 28.38
C LEU A 26 -13.20 5.94 27.15
N VAL A 27 -14.04 4.99 26.73
CA VAL A 27 -13.84 4.24 25.48
C VAL A 27 -13.92 5.17 24.27
N PHE A 28 -14.89 6.09 24.24
CA PHE A 28 -14.96 7.11 23.19
C PHE A 28 -13.72 7.99 23.18
N ILE A 29 -13.27 8.51 24.33
CA ILE A 29 -12.06 9.35 24.42
C ILE A 29 -10.81 8.59 23.94
N ARG A 30 -10.68 7.29 24.25
CA ARG A 30 -9.59 6.43 23.78
C ARG A 30 -9.70 6.12 22.27
N PHE A 31 -10.90 5.92 21.74
CA PHE A 31 -11.17 5.68 20.31
C PHE A 31 -10.95 6.94 19.47
N THR A 32 -11.46 8.08 19.92
CA THR A 32 -11.32 9.38 19.24
C THR A 32 -9.85 9.81 19.18
N SER A 33 -9.03 9.49 20.19
CA SER A 33 -7.58 9.79 20.14
C SER A 33 -6.85 9.03 19.02
N VAL A 34 -7.23 7.78 18.75
CA VAL A 34 -6.66 6.98 17.65
C VAL A 34 -7.15 7.49 16.29
N VAL A 35 -8.42 7.85 16.18
CA VAL A 35 -8.99 8.40 14.93
C VAL A 35 -8.45 9.80 14.63
N HIS A 36 -8.25 10.63 15.64
CA HIS A 36 -7.66 11.96 15.48
C HIS A 36 -6.17 11.87 15.08
N PHE A 37 -5.47 10.80 15.47
CA PHE A 37 -4.12 10.53 14.98
C PHE A 37 -4.11 10.22 13.47
N ALA A 38 -5.17 9.60 12.94
CA ALA A 38 -5.33 9.37 11.51
C ALA A 38 -5.59 10.68 10.74
N GLU A 39 -6.26 11.68 11.31
CA GLU A 39 -6.37 13.02 10.68
C GLU A 39 -5.03 13.75 10.59
N SER A 40 -4.09 13.50 11.52
CA SER A 40 -2.72 14.03 11.40
C SER A 40 -1.99 13.57 10.14
N MET A 41 -2.48 12.55 9.42
CA MET A 41 -1.93 12.11 8.14
C MET A 41 -2.09 13.15 7.02
N ASP A 42 -2.90 14.20 7.20
CA ASP A 42 -2.91 15.37 6.30
C ASP A 42 -1.52 16.03 6.20
N PHE A 43 -0.71 15.91 7.25
CA PHE A 43 0.68 16.35 7.26
C PHE A 43 1.57 15.61 6.23
N LEU A 44 1.15 14.43 5.76
CA LEU A 44 1.89 13.64 4.77
C LEU A 44 1.53 13.99 3.32
N LYS A 45 0.50 14.81 3.05
CA LYS A 45 0.19 15.28 1.69
C LYS A 45 1.41 15.84 0.92
N PRO A 46 2.23 16.75 1.48
CA PRO A 46 3.41 17.27 0.76
C PRO A 46 4.43 16.17 0.42
N VAL A 47 4.44 15.09 1.19
CA VAL A 47 5.35 13.97 1.04
C VAL A 47 4.96 13.07 -0.14
N PHE A 48 3.65 12.89 -0.39
CA PHE A 48 3.14 12.14 -1.53
C PHE A 48 3.32 12.85 -2.87
N GLU A 49 3.31 14.18 -2.86
CA GLU A 49 3.41 15.01 -4.06
C GLU A 49 4.86 15.13 -4.57
N SER A 50 5.84 14.72 -3.75
CA SER A 50 7.28 14.95 -3.93
C SER A 50 8.00 14.04 -4.95
N GLY A 51 7.29 13.41 -5.88
CA GLY A 51 7.90 13.02 -7.15
C GLY A 51 7.81 11.55 -7.54
N ARG A 52 8.04 11.35 -8.84
CA ARG A 52 8.09 10.06 -9.55
C ARG A 52 8.78 8.99 -8.71
N ILE A 53 7.98 8.06 -8.20
CA ILE A 53 8.44 6.88 -7.48
C ILE A 53 9.08 5.92 -8.47
N ASP A 54 10.31 5.49 -8.18
CA ASP A 54 11.05 4.51 -8.97
C ASP A 54 10.38 3.13 -8.91
N PHE A 55 10.48 2.34 -10.00
CA PHE A 55 9.84 1.02 -10.11
C PHE A 55 10.29 0.06 -8.99
N GLU A 56 11.59 0.06 -8.68
CA GLU A 56 12.17 -0.75 -7.60
C GLU A 56 11.63 -0.35 -6.22
N GLY A 57 11.41 0.96 -6.01
CA GLY A 57 10.83 1.50 -4.79
C GLY A 57 9.40 1.02 -4.55
N GLN A 58 8.61 0.87 -5.62
CA GLN A 58 7.24 0.32 -5.51
C GLN A 58 7.23 -1.16 -5.12
N SER A 59 8.13 -1.97 -5.71
CA SER A 59 8.24 -3.41 -5.39
C SER A 59 8.68 -3.64 -3.93
N LEU A 60 9.67 -2.86 -3.47
CA LEU A 60 10.12 -2.89 -2.07
C LEU A 60 9.02 -2.43 -1.11
N ALA A 61 8.29 -1.36 -1.45
CA ALA A 61 7.18 -0.88 -0.64
C ALA A 61 6.08 -1.94 -0.50
N SER A 62 5.71 -2.62 -1.60
CA SER A 62 4.72 -3.71 -1.61
C SER A 62 5.14 -4.91 -0.75
N SER A 63 6.42 -5.30 -0.84
CA SER A 63 6.97 -6.40 -0.04
C SER A 63 6.99 -6.03 1.45
N LEU A 64 7.43 -4.82 1.78
CA LEU A 64 7.50 -4.33 3.16
C LEU A 64 6.10 -4.15 3.76
N SER A 65 5.14 -3.60 3.02
CA SER A 65 3.76 -3.43 3.51
C SER A 65 3.10 -4.77 3.81
N THR A 66 3.31 -5.75 2.94
CA THR A 66 2.79 -7.11 3.14
C THR A 66 3.37 -7.75 4.39
N LEU A 67 4.70 -7.66 4.57
CA LEU A 67 5.38 -8.19 5.75
C LEU A 67 4.92 -7.49 7.04
N LEU A 68 4.86 -6.15 7.03
CA LEU A 68 4.47 -5.36 8.21
C LEU A 68 3.01 -5.62 8.62
N ILE A 69 2.07 -5.67 7.67
CA ILE A 69 0.66 -5.99 7.95
C ILE A 69 0.51 -7.43 8.47
N ALA A 70 1.24 -8.39 7.89
CA ALA A 70 1.23 -9.76 8.37
C ALA A 70 1.75 -9.87 9.82
N CYS A 71 2.90 -9.24 10.12
CA CYS A 71 3.44 -9.18 11.48
C CYS A 71 2.51 -8.44 12.45
N ALA A 72 1.92 -7.33 12.02
CA ALA A 72 0.94 -6.57 12.78
C ALA A 72 -0.28 -7.42 13.17
N GLY A 73 -0.82 -8.19 12.23
CA GLY A 73 -1.92 -9.11 12.48
C GLY A 73 -1.56 -10.19 13.51
N ALA A 74 -0.36 -10.78 13.39
CA ALA A 74 0.12 -11.77 14.35
C ALA A 74 0.29 -11.19 15.77
N VAL A 75 0.87 -10.00 15.89
CA VAL A 75 1.05 -9.32 17.19
C VAL A 75 -0.30 -8.92 17.80
N ALA A 76 -1.22 -8.38 16.99
CA ALA A 76 -2.55 -8.02 17.46
C ALA A 76 -3.36 -9.24 17.92
N LEU A 77 -3.27 -10.36 17.20
CA LEU A 77 -3.88 -11.63 17.60
C LEU A 77 -3.27 -12.18 18.88
N ALA A 78 -1.93 -12.18 19.01
CA ALA A 78 -1.26 -12.64 20.22
C ALA A 78 -1.66 -11.81 21.44
N ALA A 79 -1.69 -10.48 21.30
CA ALA A 79 -2.16 -9.57 22.34
C ALA A 79 -3.64 -9.81 22.70
N GLY A 80 -4.51 -9.96 21.70
CA GLY A 80 -5.93 -10.27 21.90
C GLY A 80 -6.15 -11.61 22.59
N PHE A 81 -5.34 -12.62 22.26
CA PHE A 81 -5.42 -13.97 22.84
C PHE A 81 -5.05 -13.98 24.33
N VAL A 82 -3.96 -13.30 24.71
CA VAL A 82 -3.53 -13.20 26.11
C VAL A 82 -4.59 -12.48 26.97
N LEU A 83 -5.25 -11.45 26.42
CA LEU A 83 -6.23 -10.66 27.16
C LEU A 83 -7.68 -11.19 27.06
N GLN A 84 -7.94 -12.23 26.25
CA GLN A 84 -9.27 -12.80 25.98
C GLN A 84 -10.37 -11.75 25.65
N ARG A 85 -10.00 -10.60 25.09
CA ARG A 85 -10.92 -9.51 24.75
C ARG A 85 -10.74 -9.08 23.29
N LEU A 86 -11.80 -9.22 22.50
CA LEU A 86 -11.82 -8.85 21.08
C LEU A 86 -11.56 -7.35 20.87
N ASP A 87 -12.05 -6.48 21.77
CA ASP A 87 -11.87 -5.04 21.66
C ASP A 87 -10.39 -4.65 21.63
N VAL A 88 -9.57 -5.26 22.49
CA VAL A 88 -8.13 -4.97 22.56
C VAL A 88 -7.40 -5.42 21.29
N CYS A 89 -7.84 -6.53 20.68
CA CYS A 89 -7.29 -7.01 19.40
C CYS A 89 -7.45 -5.96 18.30
N PHE A 90 -8.66 -5.39 18.14
CA PHE A 90 -8.92 -4.36 17.13
C PHE A 90 -8.14 -3.07 17.39
N TYR A 91 -8.01 -2.64 18.65
CA TYR A 91 -7.19 -1.47 19.01
C TYR A 91 -5.70 -1.68 18.70
N ALA A 92 -5.15 -2.84 19.06
CA ALA A 92 -3.76 -3.17 18.79
C ALA A 92 -3.50 -3.23 17.28
N TYR A 93 -4.40 -3.87 16.53
CA TYR A 93 -4.29 -3.96 15.08
C TYR A 93 -4.36 -2.58 14.40
N ALA A 94 -5.28 -1.71 14.83
CA ALA A 94 -5.38 -0.34 14.32
C ALA A 94 -4.10 0.47 14.58
N LEU A 95 -3.50 0.34 15.76
CA LEU A 95 -2.21 0.99 16.06
C LEU A 95 -1.08 0.47 15.17
N CYS A 96 -1.01 -0.83 14.94
CA CYS A 96 0.01 -1.41 14.07
C CYS A 96 -0.16 -1.01 12.60
N ILE A 97 -1.38 -0.89 12.11
CA ILE A 97 -1.66 -0.35 10.78
C ILE A 97 -1.18 1.10 10.67
N ALA A 98 -1.51 1.95 11.65
CA ALA A 98 -1.06 3.33 11.68
C ALA A 98 0.47 3.45 11.67
N ALA A 99 1.15 2.59 12.46
CA ALA A 99 2.61 2.51 12.45
C ALA A 99 3.17 2.02 11.10
N THR A 100 2.52 1.04 10.47
CA THR A 100 2.91 0.55 9.14
C THR A 100 2.84 1.66 8.09
N TYR A 101 1.76 2.45 8.10
CA TYR A 101 1.64 3.61 7.23
C TYR A 101 2.73 4.65 7.51
N ALA A 102 3.05 4.93 8.79
CA ALA A 102 4.13 5.84 9.14
C ALA A 102 5.51 5.36 8.65
N VAL A 103 5.71 4.05 8.42
CA VAL A 103 6.98 3.48 7.93
C VAL A 103 7.00 3.31 6.42
N VAL A 104 5.89 2.93 5.78
CA VAL A 104 5.84 2.68 4.33
C VAL A 104 5.64 3.96 3.52
N LEU A 105 4.84 4.90 4.04
CA LEU A 105 4.45 6.11 3.30
C LEU A 105 5.53 7.19 3.16
N PRO A 106 6.46 7.41 4.13
CA PRO A 106 7.53 8.35 3.88
C PRO A 106 8.36 7.82 2.70
N PRO A 107 8.61 8.62 1.66
CA PRO A 107 9.54 8.34 0.59
C PRO A 107 10.93 8.46 1.20
N TRP A 108 11.32 7.45 1.96
CA TRP A 108 12.64 7.34 2.54
C TRP A 108 13.66 7.46 1.40
N PRO A 109 14.79 8.16 1.62
CA PRO A 109 15.84 8.30 0.61
C PRO A 109 16.42 6.94 0.17
N PHE A 110 16.11 5.85 0.88
CA PHE A 110 16.40 4.48 0.49
C PHE A 110 15.69 4.05 -0.80
N PHE A 111 14.46 4.53 -1.05
CA PHE A 111 13.67 4.15 -2.23
C PHE A 111 14.09 4.85 -3.53
N ARG A 112 15.02 5.82 -3.48
CA ARG A 112 15.47 6.63 -4.65
C ARG A 112 16.91 6.33 -5.11
N ARG A 113 17.41 5.12 -4.84
CA ARG A 113 18.82 4.79 -5.14
C ARG A 113 19.08 4.42 -6.61
N HIS A 114 18.04 4.15 -7.39
CA HIS A 114 18.19 3.69 -8.78
C HIS A 114 17.40 4.57 -9.74
N PRO A 115 17.97 5.70 -10.21
CA PRO A 115 17.33 6.53 -11.22
C PRO A 115 17.14 5.73 -12.50
N LEU A 116 15.88 5.53 -12.88
CA LEU A 116 15.51 4.83 -14.12
C LEU A 116 16.02 5.62 -15.33
N VAL A 117 17.00 5.06 -16.06
CA VAL A 117 17.46 5.57 -17.35
C VAL A 117 16.42 5.20 -18.40
N TRP A 118 15.67 6.19 -18.88
CA TRP A 118 14.68 6.02 -19.94
C TRP A 118 15.42 5.64 -21.22
N LEU A 119 15.17 4.43 -21.74
CA LEU A 119 15.65 4.10 -23.08
C LEU A 119 15.05 5.10 -24.08
N PRO A 120 15.83 5.63 -25.03
CA PRO A 120 15.30 6.52 -26.04
C PRO A 120 14.15 5.81 -26.76
N ARG A 121 13.00 6.48 -26.84
CA ARG A 121 11.82 6.02 -27.56
C ARG A 121 12.28 5.60 -28.95
N LYS A 122 12.23 4.30 -29.26
CA LYS A 122 12.61 3.80 -30.58
C LYS A 122 11.75 4.58 -31.58
N ALA A 123 12.38 5.49 -32.32
CA ALA A 123 11.72 6.32 -33.32
C ALA A 123 11.27 5.39 -34.45
N ARG A 124 10.11 4.75 -34.26
CA ARG A 124 9.42 3.99 -35.29
C ARG A 124 8.80 5.01 -36.24
N GLY A 125 9.63 5.57 -37.11
CA GLY A 125 9.20 6.58 -38.07
C GLY A 125 10.26 7.11 -39.02
N LEU A 126 11.55 6.80 -38.82
CA LEU A 126 12.63 7.29 -39.73
C LEU A 126 13.49 6.18 -40.36
N ALA A 127 13.24 4.92 -40.03
CA ALA A 127 13.92 3.77 -40.67
C ALA A 127 13.13 3.15 -41.84
N SER A 128 12.09 3.84 -42.35
CA SER A 128 11.34 3.44 -43.55
C SER A 128 11.56 4.41 -44.74
N GLY A 129 12.49 5.36 -44.62
CA GLY A 129 12.77 6.36 -45.67
C GLY A 129 14.24 6.54 -46.07
N ALA A 130 15.17 5.80 -45.46
CA ALA A 130 16.62 5.94 -45.70
C ALA A 130 17.29 4.68 -46.27
N SER A 131 16.52 3.78 -46.88
CA SER A 131 17.03 2.64 -47.67
C SER A 131 16.72 2.79 -49.17
N SER A 132 16.71 4.03 -49.67
CA SER A 132 16.43 4.39 -51.06
C SER A 132 17.68 4.73 -51.89
N SER A 133 18.88 4.24 -51.55
CA SER A 133 20.08 4.61 -52.34
C SER A 133 21.19 3.58 -52.57
N SER A 134 21.03 2.27 -52.31
CA SER A 134 22.14 1.32 -52.59
C SER A 134 21.83 -0.09 -53.08
N ALA A 135 20.57 -0.44 -53.38
CA ALA A 135 20.26 -1.76 -53.97
C ALA A 135 19.45 -1.70 -55.28
N GLN A 136 19.35 -0.52 -55.89
CA GLN A 136 18.95 -0.27 -57.28
C GLN A 136 20.04 -0.72 -58.29
N SER A 137 21.10 -1.41 -57.84
CA SER A 137 22.25 -1.84 -58.64
C SER A 137 22.34 -3.37 -58.80
N ARG A 138 21.22 -4.07 -58.58
CA ARG A 138 21.12 -5.54 -58.81
C ARG A 138 19.86 -5.94 -59.57
N ARG A 139 19.42 -5.09 -60.50
CA ARG A 139 18.26 -5.37 -61.37
C ARG A 139 18.44 -4.89 -62.82
N THR A 140 19.67 -4.63 -63.26
CA THR A 140 19.96 -4.12 -64.62
C THR A 140 21.10 -4.89 -65.31
N LEU A 141 21.32 -6.18 -65.01
CA LEU A 141 22.32 -6.99 -65.73
C LEU A 141 21.88 -8.45 -65.99
N VAL A 142 20.58 -8.72 -66.11
CA VAL A 142 20.10 -10.02 -66.66
C VAL A 142 18.81 -9.77 -67.46
N GLU A 143 18.91 -8.89 -68.44
CA GLU A 143 17.94 -8.72 -69.54
C GLU A 143 18.72 -8.51 -70.85
N ASP A 144 19.77 -9.30 -71.05
CA ASP A 144 20.55 -9.36 -72.30
C ASP A 144 20.84 -10.83 -72.69
N VAL A 145 19.86 -11.70 -72.51
CA VAL A 145 19.84 -13.00 -73.18
C VAL A 145 18.47 -13.15 -73.84
N SER A 146 18.26 -12.27 -74.82
CA SER A 146 17.32 -12.49 -75.88
C SER A 146 18.14 -12.62 -77.15
N ASP A 147 18.00 -13.78 -77.78
CA ASP A 147 18.14 -13.98 -79.22
C ASP A 147 19.56 -13.91 -79.81
N ASP A 148 20.23 -15.07 -79.89
CA ASP A 148 20.97 -15.49 -81.09
C ASP A 148 21.46 -16.94 -80.89
N ASP A 149 20.77 -17.91 -81.51
CA ASP A 149 21.45 -18.90 -82.35
C ASP A 149 20.44 -19.77 -83.11
N SER A 150 20.35 -19.42 -84.39
CA SER A 150 19.84 -20.25 -85.47
C SER A 150 20.78 -21.43 -85.73
N CYS A 151 20.23 -22.65 -85.77
CA CYS A 151 20.48 -23.68 -86.80
C CYS A 151 19.42 -24.78 -86.69
#